data_AF-A0A821EWX9-F1
#
_entry.id   AF-A0A821EWX9-F1
#
_cell.length_a   1.000
_cell.length_b   1.000
_cell.length_c   1.000
_cell.angle_alpha   90.00
_cell.angle_beta   90.00
_cell.angle_gamma   90.00
#
_symmetry.space_group_name_H-M   'P 1'
#
loop_
_entity.id
_entity.type
_entity.pdbx_description
1 polymer ?
#
loop_
_entity_poly.entity_id
_entity_poly.type
_entity_poly.pdbx_seq_one_letter_code
_entity_poly.pdbx_strand_id
1 'polypeptide(L)'
;MIRSLQHLSRFIALGSLILSNNRLQWIELQHIRHMFILDLRLDGNTILDADPNYRQHVLDCLPRIWMCDGIFVSTAERNQIDEFFTQSSLKLKPVRHKLSRDIFMPTNLKDRATNGLFG
;
A
#
# COMPACT_ATOMS: atom_id res chain seq x y z
N MET A 1 -15.51 11.22 -11.43
CA MET A 1 -14.39 11.06 -10.46
C MET A 1 -14.52 9.71 -9.80
N ILE A 2 -13.44 8.93 -9.80
CA ILE A 2 -13.39 7.59 -9.22
C ILE A 2 -13.33 7.71 -7.69
N ARG A 3 -14.08 6.84 -7.02
CA ARG A 3 -14.11 6.73 -5.56
C ARG A 3 -13.78 5.33 -5.06
N SER A 4 -13.78 4.33 -5.95
CA SER A 4 -13.50 2.96 -5.54
C SER A 4 -12.57 2.23 -6.48
N LEU A 5 -11.70 1.43 -5.88
CA LEU A 5 -10.72 0.58 -6.57
C LEU A 5 -11.07 -0.91 -6.51
N GLN A 6 -12.22 -1.29 -5.95
CA GLN A 6 -12.63 -2.68 -5.74
C GLN A 6 -12.46 -3.56 -6.98
N HIS A 7 -12.86 -3.05 -8.16
CA HIS A 7 -12.80 -3.80 -9.41
C HIS A 7 -11.38 -4.02 -9.96
N LEU A 8 -10.39 -3.26 -9.49
CA LEU A 8 -8.98 -3.45 -9.86
C LEU A 8 -8.35 -4.63 -9.13
N SER A 9 -8.98 -5.12 -8.05
CA SER A 9 -8.46 -6.25 -7.27
C SER A 9 -8.25 -7.54 -8.06
N ARG A 10 -8.92 -7.68 -9.22
CA ARG A 10 -8.76 -8.82 -10.13
C ARG A 10 -7.39 -8.91 -10.79
N PHE A 11 -6.65 -7.80 -10.85
CA PHE A 11 -5.34 -7.75 -11.50
C PHE A 11 -4.24 -8.14 -10.52
N ILE A 12 -3.19 -8.80 -11.03
CA ILE A 12 -2.02 -9.19 -10.23
C ILE A 12 -0.90 -8.16 -10.40
N ALA A 13 -0.76 -7.61 -11.60
CA ALA A 13 0.28 -6.63 -11.91
C ALA A 13 -0.20 -5.62 -12.96
N LEU A 14 0.32 -4.40 -12.88
CA LEU A 14 0.13 -3.33 -13.86
C LEU A 14 1.45 -2.59 -14.08
N GLY A 15 1.71 -2.17 -15.33
CA GLY A 15 2.86 -1.31 -15.63
C GLY A 15 2.66 0.09 -15.06
N SER A 16 1.58 0.76 -15.45
CA SER A 16 1.25 2.10 -14.95
C SER A 16 -0.22 2.17 -14.55
N LEU A 17 -0.49 2.77 -13.40
CA LEU A 17 -1.82 3.02 -12.85
C LEU A 17 -1.93 4.49 -12.46
N ILE A 18 -2.64 5.26 -13.29
CA ILE A 18 -2.83 6.70 -13.08
C ILE A 18 -4.20 6.91 -12.42
N LEU A 19 -4.18 7.30 -11.16
CA LEU A 19 -5.36 7.58 -10.34
C LEU A 19 -5.40 9.04 -9.86
N SER A 20 -4.62 9.91 -10.48
CA SER A 20 -4.53 11.32 -10.13
C SER A 20 -5.89 12.04 -10.29
N ASN A 21 -6.09 13.12 -9.52
CA ASN A 21 -7.28 13.98 -9.57
C ASN A 21 -8.61 13.24 -9.34
N ASN A 22 -8.61 12.25 -8.44
CA ASN A 22 -9.81 11.53 -8.03
C ASN A 22 -10.23 11.89 -6.60
N ARG A 23 -11.15 11.13 -6.01
CA ARG A 23 -11.63 11.32 -4.63
C ARG A 23 -11.42 10.04 -3.82
N LEU A 24 -10.23 9.46 -3.93
CA LEU A 24 -9.87 8.25 -3.22
C LEU A 24 -9.63 8.54 -1.74
N GLN A 25 -10.03 7.57 -0.92
CA GLN A 25 -9.74 7.53 0.51
C GLN A 25 -8.71 6.44 0.78
N TRP A 26 -8.03 6.51 1.93
CA TRP A 26 -7.03 5.52 2.34
C TRP A 26 -7.53 4.08 2.26
N ILE A 27 -8.78 3.85 2.64
CA ILE A 27 -9.40 2.51 2.64
C ILE A 27 -9.42 1.88 1.25
N GLU A 28 -9.52 2.67 0.18
CA GLU A 28 -9.58 2.14 -1.19
C GLU A 28 -8.26 1.52 -1.65
N LEU A 29 -7.13 1.98 -1.09
CA LEU A 29 -5.81 1.43 -1.42
C LEU A 29 -5.69 -0.04 -0.98
N GLN A 30 -6.52 -0.51 -0.05
CA GLN A 30 -6.54 -1.92 0.35
C GLN A 30 -6.82 -2.86 -0.84
N HIS A 31 -7.64 -2.41 -1.80
CA HIS A 31 -8.07 -3.22 -2.94
C HIS A 31 -6.98 -3.45 -3.98
N ILE A 32 -5.90 -2.67 -3.92
CA ILE A 32 -4.76 -2.78 -4.84
C ILE A 32 -3.46 -3.15 -4.11
N ARG A 33 -3.51 -3.41 -2.79
CA ARG A 33 -2.33 -3.72 -1.96
C ARG A 33 -1.55 -4.94 -2.43
N HIS A 34 -2.23 -5.96 -2.96
CA HIS A 34 -1.61 -7.19 -3.45
C HIS A 34 -0.94 -7.04 -4.82
N MET A 35 -1.27 -5.98 -5.56
CA MET A 35 -0.85 -5.77 -6.94
C MET A 35 0.61 -5.34 -7.02
N PHE A 36 1.34 -5.86 -8.00
CA PHE A 36 2.64 -5.32 -8.38
C PHE A 36 2.44 -4.16 -9.37
N ILE A 37 2.79 -2.94 -8.98
CA ILE A 37 2.58 -1.75 -9.81
C ILE A 37 3.93 -1.07 -10.06
N LEU A 38 4.31 -0.92 -11.33
CA LEU A 38 5.59 -0.29 -11.63
C LEU A 38 5.54 1.24 -11.45
N ASP A 39 4.48 1.90 -11.93
CA ASP A 39 4.24 3.34 -11.71
C ASP A 39 2.83 3.60 -11.19
N LEU A 40 2.71 4.17 -10.00
CA LEU A 40 1.44 4.59 -9.40
C LEU A 40 1.41 6.12 -9.25
N ARG A 41 0.36 6.74 -9.78
CA ARG A 41 0.06 8.17 -9.58
C ARG A 41 -1.23 8.34 -8.76
N LEU A 42 -1.13 9.02 -7.63
CA LEU A 42 -2.21 9.28 -6.68
C LEU A 42 -2.37 10.79 -6.39
N ASP A 43 -1.53 11.64 -6.97
CA ASP A 43 -1.56 13.10 -6.82
C ASP A 43 -2.93 13.72 -7.15
N GLY A 44 -3.32 14.77 -6.42
CA GLY A 44 -4.60 15.44 -6.65
C GLY A 44 -5.80 14.72 -6.02
N ASN A 45 -5.57 13.68 -5.21
CA ASN A 45 -6.60 13.12 -4.34
C ASN A 45 -6.57 13.87 -2.99
N THR A 46 -7.40 14.91 -2.87
CA THR A 46 -7.34 15.88 -1.75
C THR A 46 -7.35 15.28 -0.34
N ILE A 47 -8.03 14.14 -0.14
CA ILE A 47 -8.06 13.44 1.17
C ILE A 47 -6.71 12.79 1.48
N LEU A 48 -6.03 12.27 0.47
CA LEU A 48 -4.70 11.69 0.61
C LEU A 48 -3.65 12.80 0.75
N ASP A 49 -3.73 13.83 -0.10
CA ASP A 49 -2.80 14.96 -0.14
C ASP A 49 -2.81 15.79 1.16
N ALA A 50 -3.92 15.79 1.89
CA ALA A 50 -4.02 16.46 3.19
C ALA A 50 -3.19 15.78 4.31
N ASP A 51 -2.62 14.60 4.05
CA ASP A 51 -1.81 13.88 5.04
C ASP A 51 -0.35 14.38 5.06
N PRO A 52 0.14 14.86 6.22
CA PRO A 52 1.52 15.33 6.32
C PRO A 52 2.57 14.24 6.09
N ASN A 53 2.22 12.96 6.25
CA ASN A 53 3.07 11.80 5.99
C ASN A 53 2.54 10.98 4.80
N TYR A 54 1.92 11.65 3.82
CA TYR A 54 1.29 11.03 2.66
C TYR A 54 2.16 9.95 2.02
N ARG A 55 3.42 10.26 1.69
CA ARG A 55 4.31 9.31 1.00
C ARG A 55 4.62 8.08 1.86
N GLN A 56 4.96 8.28 3.13
CA GLN A 56 5.25 7.18 4.06
C GLN A 56 4.01 6.28 4.21
N HIS A 57 2.81 6.86 4.33
CA HIS A 57 1.58 6.09 4.40
C HIS A 57 1.25 5.36 3.12
N VAL A 58 1.43 5.95 1.92
CA VAL A 58 1.22 5.26 0.65
C VAL A 58 2.13 4.04 0.53
N LEU A 59 3.42 4.20 0.87
CA LEU A 59 4.40 3.14 0.76
C LEU A 59 4.23 2.03 1.81
N ASP A 60 3.76 2.36 3.02
CA ASP A 60 3.35 1.37 4.03
C ASP A 60 2.06 0.63 3.61
N CYS A 61 1.12 1.32 2.98
CA CYS A 61 -0.12 0.72 2.47
C CYS A 61 0.13 -0.19 1.26
N LEU A 62 1.02 0.21 0.34
CA LEU A 62 1.23 -0.41 -0.96
C LEU A 62 2.69 -0.86 -1.11
N PRO A 63 3.10 -1.92 -0.40
CA PRO A 63 4.50 -2.36 -0.37
C PRO A 63 4.98 -2.95 -1.71
N ARG A 64 4.15 -3.09 -2.74
CA ARG A 64 4.51 -3.72 -4.02
C ARG A 64 4.66 -2.75 -5.19
N ILE A 65 4.74 -1.44 -4.90
CA ILE A 65 4.95 -0.41 -5.93
C ILE A 65 6.42 -0.04 -6.11
N TRP A 66 6.82 0.30 -7.34
CA TRP A 66 8.21 0.66 -7.67
C TRP A 66 8.42 2.17 -7.81
N MET A 67 7.38 2.89 -8.26
CA MET A 67 7.39 4.34 -8.39
C MET A 67 6.07 4.89 -7.84
N CYS A 68 6.18 5.97 -7.07
CA CYS A 68 5.04 6.67 -6.47
C CYS A 68 5.13 8.14 -6.86
N ASP A 69 4.10 8.63 -7.55
CA ASP A 69 4.00 10.01 -8.05
C ASP A 69 5.21 10.44 -8.89
N GLY A 70 5.78 9.49 -9.64
CA GLY A 70 6.95 9.74 -10.52
C GLY A 70 8.30 9.71 -9.81
N ILE A 71 8.30 9.34 -8.53
CA ILE A 71 9.51 9.24 -7.73
C ILE A 71 9.76 7.76 -7.42
N PHE A 72 10.92 7.26 -7.84
CA PHE A 72 11.34 5.89 -7.59
C PHE A 72 11.38 5.58 -6.09
N VAL A 73 10.95 4.38 -5.72
CA VAL A 73 10.93 3.90 -4.33
C VAL A 73 12.08 2.93 -4.12
N SER A 74 13.07 3.36 -3.36
CA SER A 74 14.25 2.53 -3.06
C SER A 74 14.02 1.59 -1.87
N THR A 75 14.82 0.53 -1.78
CA THR A 75 14.85 -0.34 -0.59
C THR A 75 15.27 0.44 0.66
N ALA A 76 16.20 1.37 0.54
CA ALA A 76 16.64 2.21 1.66
C ALA A 76 15.50 3.09 2.20
N GLU A 77 14.69 3.67 1.31
CA GLU A 77 13.51 4.43 1.69
C GLU A 77 12.48 3.57 2.44
N ARG A 78 12.27 2.33 2.00
CA ARG A 78 11.36 1.39 2.68
C ARG A 78 11.82 1.08 4.10
N ASN A 79 13.13 0.84 4.28
CA ASN A 79 13.70 0.63 5.61
C ASN A 79 13.50 1.86 6.50
N GLN A 80 13.70 3.07 5.96
CA GLN A 80 13.47 4.32 6.69
C GLN A 80 11.99 4.49 7.11
N ILE A 81 11.04 4.01 6.30
CA ILE A 81 9.62 4.04 6.63
C ILE A 81 9.30 3.08 7.77
N ASP A 82 9.83 1.86 7.74
CA ASP A 82 9.67 0.90 8.84
C ASP A 82 10.26 1.45 10.15
N GLU A 83 11.45 2.06 10.07
CA GLU A 83 12.07 2.75 11.20
C GLU A 83 11.24 3.94 11.68
N PHE A 84 10.67 4.74 10.76
CA PHE A 84 9.82 5.88 11.08
C PHE A 84 8.60 5.47 11.91
N PHE A 85 7.86 4.43 11.50
CA PHE A 85 6.71 3.95 12.28
C PHE A 85 7.14 3.35 13.63
N THR A 86 8.25 2.61 13.65
CA THR A 86 8.82 2.04 14.88
C THR A 86 9.20 3.14 15.87
N GLN A 87 9.97 4.14 15.45
CA GLN A 87 10.37 5.28 16.28
C GLN A 87 9.16 6.14 16.67
N SER A 88 8.21 6.33 15.76
CA SER A 88 7.02 7.11 16.07
C SER A 88 6.16 6.46 17.14
N SER A 89 6.14 5.12 17.24
CA SER A 89 5.38 4.41 18.28
C SER A 89 5.82 4.74 19.71
N LEU A 90 7.08 5.18 19.87
CA LEU A 90 7.67 5.56 21.16
C LEU A 90 7.35 7.01 21.57
N LYS A 91 6.79 7.82 20.67
CA LYS A 91 6.45 9.23 20.91
C LYS A 91 5.09 9.36 21.60
N LEU A 92 4.88 10.47 22.31
CA LEU A 92 3.61 10.79 22.99
C LEU A 92 2.39 10.79 22.05
N LYS A 93 2.60 11.16 20.78
CA LYS A 93 1.58 11.13 19.73
C LYS A 93 2.11 10.31 18.54
N PRO A 94 1.88 8.99 18.51
CA PRO A 94 2.40 8.14 17.46
C PRO A 94 1.62 8.33 16.15
N VAL A 95 2.34 8.35 15.03
CA VAL A 95 1.80 8.25 13.68
C VAL A 95 1.31 6.81 13.48
N ARG A 96 0.05 6.66 13.11
CA ARG A 96 -0.60 5.35 12.96
C ARG A 96 -0.61 4.93 11.49
N HIS A 97 -0.40 3.64 11.25
CA HIS A 97 -0.68 3.01 9.96
C HIS A 97 -2.11 3.30 9.50
N LYS A 98 -2.30 3.54 8.20
CA LYS A 98 -3.62 3.85 7.63
C LYS A 98 -4.48 2.62 7.40
N LEU A 99 -3.83 1.50 7.09
CA LEU A 99 -4.48 0.22 6.85
C LEU A 99 -3.95 -0.79 7.87
N SER A 100 -4.81 -1.70 8.32
CA SER A 100 -4.36 -2.85 9.10
C SER A 100 -3.33 -3.63 8.30
N ARG A 101 -2.30 -4.16 8.97
CA ARG A 101 -1.39 -5.16 8.39
C ARG A 101 -2.10 -6.51 8.38
N ASP A 102 -3.27 -6.60 7.77
CA ASP A 102 -4.00 -7.85 7.67
C ASP A 102 -3.15 -8.82 6.82
N ILE A 103 -2.70 -9.90 7.48
CA ILE A 103 -1.99 -11.02 6.88
C ILE A 103 -3.00 -11.76 5.99
N PHE A 104 -3.35 -11.18 4.85
CA PHE A 104 -4.18 -11.84 3.86
C PHE A 104 -3.31 -12.86 3.11
N MET A 105 -3.30 -14.09 3.61
CA MET A 105 -2.83 -15.24 2.85
C MET A 105 -3.93 -15.62 1.85
N PRO A 106 -3.68 -15.58 0.52
CA PRO A 106 -4.63 -16.11 -0.44
C PRO A 106 -4.79 -17.62 -0.19
N THR A 107 -6.02 -18.11 -0.29
CA THR A 107 -6.44 -19.48 0.06
C THR A 107 -5.53 -20.57 -0.53
N ASN A 108 -4.99 -20.36 -1.74
CA ASN A 108 -4.08 -21.29 -2.42
C ASN A 108 -2.75 -21.53 -1.67
N LEU A 109 -2.32 -20.63 -0.79
CA LEU A 109 -1.13 -20.82 0.07
C LEU A 109 -1.46 -21.51 1.40
N LYS A 110 -2.72 -21.50 1.83
CA LYS A 110 -3.17 -22.13 3.08
C LYS A 110 -3.19 -23.65 2.93
N ASP A 111 -3.67 -24.16 1.80
CA ASP A 111 -3.74 -25.59 1.50
C ASP A 111 -2.36 -26.24 1.36
N ARG A 112 -1.34 -25.46 0.97
CA ARG A 112 0.04 -25.95 0.84
C ARG A 112 0.77 -26.04 2.17
N ALA A 113 0.40 -25.21 3.15
CA ALA A 113 1.00 -25.23 4.49
C ALA A 113 0.44 -26.36 5.37
N THR A 114 -0.81 -26.77 5.17
CA THR A 114 -1.44 -27.87 5.93
C THR A 114 -1.07 -29.26 5.43
N ASN A 115 -0.77 -29.39 4.13
CA ASN A 115 -0.45 -30.69 3.51
C ASN A 115 1.04 -31.09 3.61
N GLY A 116 1.90 -30.23 4.17
CA GLY A 116 3.33 -30.50 4.35
C GLY A 116 3.73 -31.10 5.70
N LEU A 117 2.77 -31.33 6.61
CA LEU A 117 2.99 -31.88 7.96
C LEU A 117 2.64 -33.37 8.10
N PHE A 118 2.30 -34.03 6.99
CA PHE A 118 2.13 -35.48 6.92
C PHE A 118 2.90 -36.02 5.70
N GLY A 119 4.21 -36.14 5.87
CA GLY A 119 5.13 -36.86 4.99
C GLY A 119 6.17 -37.54 5.85
#